data_AF-A0A3D4EFE0-F1
#
_entry.id   AF-A0A3D4EFE0-F1
#
_cell.length_a   1.000
_cell.length_b   1.000
_cell.length_c   1.000
_cell.angle_alpha   90.00
_cell.angle_beta   90.00
_cell.angle_gamma   90.00
#
_symmetry.space_group_name_H-M   'P 1'
#
loop_
_entity.id
_entity.type
_entity.pdbx_description
1 polymer ?
#
loop_
_entity_poly.entity_id
_entity_poly.type
_entity_poly.pdbx_seq_one_letter_code
_entity_poly.pdbx_strand_id
1 'polypeptide(L)'
;MQEEKQTLKRDIIIILLGSALFVGVWIYTSSQPNINQWLMLGLFLVPYLVLGFEIISDAIIKLLHGELFDEYFLMTVASIGALCIGEYPEAVAVMLFFRIGECFEDYAVDKSRRSIADLMDIRPDYA
;
A
#
# COMPACT_ATOMS: atom_id res chain seq x y z
N MET A 1 3.54 19.74 -9.86
CA MET A 1 2.87 20.25 -8.64
C MET A 1 1.35 20.01 -8.58
N GLN A 2 0.54 20.24 -9.63
CA GLN A 2 -0.92 19.97 -9.54
C GLN A 2 -1.27 18.47 -9.69
N GLU A 3 -0.59 17.72 -10.57
CA GLU A 3 -0.79 16.26 -10.73
C GLU A 3 -0.35 15.44 -9.50
N GLU A 4 0.79 15.80 -8.89
CA GLU A 4 1.36 15.16 -7.71
C GLU A 4 0.46 15.28 -6.46
N LYS A 5 -0.30 16.38 -6.33
CA LYS A 5 -1.32 16.52 -5.27
C LYS A 5 -2.55 15.63 -5.52
N GLN A 6 -2.79 15.22 -6.76
CA GLN A 6 -3.96 14.45 -7.14
C GLN A 6 -3.75 12.95 -6.92
N THR A 7 -2.53 12.45 -7.18
CA THR A 7 -2.13 11.07 -6.86
C THR A 7 -2.16 10.82 -5.35
N LEU A 8 -1.54 11.71 -4.57
CA LEU A 8 -1.45 11.57 -3.11
C LEU A 8 -2.83 11.60 -2.42
N LYS A 9 -3.77 12.42 -2.93
CA LYS A 9 -5.16 12.41 -2.46
C LYS A 9 -5.87 11.09 -2.76
N ARG A 10 -5.64 10.52 -3.94
CA ARG A 10 -6.23 9.24 -4.33
C ARG A 10 -5.72 8.11 -3.43
N ASP A 11 -4.43 8.10 -3.11
CA ASP A 11 -3.83 7.07 -2.26
C ASP A 11 -4.36 7.14 -0.82
N ILE A 12 -4.49 8.35 -0.27
CA ILE A 12 -5.13 8.54 1.04
C ILE A 12 -6.59 8.04 1.03
N ILE A 13 -7.35 8.33 -0.03
CA ILE A 13 -8.74 7.85 -0.15
C ILE A 13 -8.77 6.32 -0.18
N ILE A 14 -7.88 5.68 -0.94
CA ILE A 14 -7.80 4.21 -1.03
C ILE A 14 -7.40 3.61 0.32
N ILE A 15 -6.44 4.19 1.04
CA ILE A 15 -6.05 3.76 2.39
C ILE A 15 -7.23 3.88 3.36
N LEU A 16 -7.95 5.01 3.36
CA LEU A 16 -9.10 5.22 4.24
C LEU A 16 -10.26 4.27 3.92
N LEU A 17 -10.61 4.11 2.64
CA LEU A 17 -11.65 3.19 2.21
C LEU A 17 -11.26 1.73 2.48
N GLY A 18 -10.04 1.34 2.14
CA GLY A 18 -9.53 -0.01 2.35
C GLY A 18 -9.41 -0.38 3.82
N SER A 19 -8.95 0.55 4.68
CA SER A 19 -8.92 0.34 6.13
C SER A 19 -10.32 0.25 6.74
N ALA A 20 -11.26 1.10 6.32
CA ALA A 20 -12.66 1.01 6.76
C ALA A 20 -13.30 -0.33 6.36
N LEU A 21 -13.06 -0.79 5.12
CA LEU A 21 -13.50 -2.10 4.64
C LEU A 21 -12.86 -3.23 5.44
N PHE A 22 -11.55 -3.19 5.65
CA PHE A 22 -10.82 -4.19 6.42
C PHE A 22 -11.34 -4.31 7.86
N VAL A 23 -11.51 -3.19 8.55
CA VAL A 23 -12.05 -3.15 9.92
C VAL A 23 -13.50 -3.64 9.94
N GLY A 24 -14.33 -3.24 8.98
CA GLY A 24 -15.72 -3.70 8.86
C GLY A 24 -15.81 -5.22 8.67
N VAL A 25 -14.98 -5.78 7.77
CA VAL A 25 -14.88 -7.23 7.55
C VAL A 25 -14.39 -7.92 8.81
N TRP A 26 -13.33 -7.44 9.44
CA TRP A 26 -12.75 -8.02 10.66
C TRP A 26 -13.75 -8.07 11.81
N ILE A 27 -14.51 -6.99 12.04
CA ILE A 27 -15.57 -6.95 13.07
C ILE A 27 -16.67 -7.96 12.76
N TYR A 28 -17.08 -8.05 11.49
CA TYR A 28 -18.11 -8.98 11.05
C TYR A 28 -17.66 -10.44 11.24
N THR A 29 -16.44 -10.80 10.83
CA THR A 29 -15.91 -12.15 10.99
C THR A 29 -15.62 -12.51 12.45
N SER A 30 -15.17 -11.55 13.27
CA SER A 30 -14.94 -11.77 14.70
C SER A 30 -16.24 -12.03 15.49
N SER A 31 -17.36 -11.46 15.04
CA SER A 31 -18.67 -11.63 15.70
C SER A 31 -19.31 -13.00 15.44
N GLN A 32 -18.84 -13.75 14.43
CA GLN A 32 -19.39 -15.04 14.04
C GLN A 32 -18.29 -16.12 14.02
N PRO A 33 -18.13 -16.89 15.11
CA PRO A 33 -17.01 -17.83 15.25
C PRO A 33 -17.09 -19.06 14.33
N ASN A 34 -18.14 -19.23 13.54
CA ASN A 34 -18.36 -20.42 12.68
C ASN A 34 -18.59 -20.04 11.21
N ILE A 35 -17.79 -19.10 10.68
CA ILE A 35 -17.80 -18.74 9.27
C ILE A 35 -16.99 -19.79 8.48
N ASN A 36 -17.55 -20.23 7.35
CA ASN A 36 -16.87 -21.10 6.41
C ASN A 36 -15.58 -20.43 5.87
N GLN A 37 -14.46 -21.16 5.85
CA GLN A 37 -13.17 -20.64 5.36
C GLN A 37 -13.25 -20.02 3.97
N TRP A 38 -14.03 -20.61 3.05
CA TRP A 38 -14.22 -20.05 1.70
C TRP A 38 -14.93 -18.70 1.71
N LEU A 39 -15.87 -18.50 2.64
CA LEU A 39 -16.56 -17.23 2.82
C LEU A 39 -15.62 -16.21 3.47
N MET A 40 -14.79 -16.63 4.42
CA MET A 40 -13.78 -15.79 5.05
C MET A 40 -12.76 -15.29 4.01
N LEU A 41 -12.24 -16.18 3.16
CA LEU A 41 -11.38 -15.82 2.04
C LEU A 41 -12.07 -14.80 1.14
N GLY A 42 -13.31 -15.05 0.72
CA GLY A 42 -14.06 -14.14 -0.13
C GLY A 42 -14.25 -12.74 0.48
N LEU A 43 -14.51 -12.66 1.79
CA LEU A 43 -14.68 -11.41 2.50
C LEU A 43 -13.38 -10.61 2.62
N PHE A 44 -12.25 -11.27 2.94
CA PHE A 44 -10.94 -10.60 3.05
C PHE A 44 -10.29 -10.32 1.70
N LEU A 45 -10.67 -11.03 0.64
CA LEU A 45 -10.16 -10.78 -0.71
C LEU A 45 -10.56 -9.40 -1.23
N VAL A 46 -11.73 -8.87 -0.83
CA VAL A 46 -12.19 -7.54 -1.24
C VAL A 46 -11.26 -6.42 -0.75
N PRO A 47 -11.03 -6.23 0.57
CA PRO A 47 -10.10 -5.21 1.04
C PRO A 47 -8.65 -5.50 0.62
N TYR A 48 -8.26 -6.78 0.49
CA TYR A 48 -6.95 -7.16 -0.07
C TYR A 48 -6.73 -6.58 -1.46
N LEU A 49 -7.69 -6.76 -2.38
CA LEU A 49 -7.59 -6.24 -3.74
C LEU A 49 -7.68 -4.71 -3.78
N VAL A 50 -8.54 -4.09 -2.96
CA VAL A 50 -8.65 -2.62 -2.92
C VAL A 50 -7.33 -1.97 -2.52
N LEU A 51 -6.63 -2.52 -1.53
CA LEU A 51 -5.35 -2.00 -1.05
C LEU A 51 -4.18 -2.43 -1.96
N GLY A 52 -4.20 -3.67 -2.41
CA GLY A 52 -3.09 -4.35 -3.09
C GLY A 52 -3.09 -4.29 -4.62
N PHE A 53 -4.16 -3.85 -5.28
CA PHE A 53 -4.25 -3.94 -6.75
C PHE A 53 -3.09 -3.25 -7.49
N GLU A 54 -2.77 -2.01 -7.11
CA GLU A 54 -1.65 -1.28 -7.71
C GLU A 54 -0.31 -1.93 -7.35
N ILE A 55 -0.12 -2.31 -6.08
CA ILE A 55 1.11 -2.95 -5.59
C ILE A 55 1.41 -4.25 -6.35
N ILE A 56 0.39 -5.10 -6.53
CA ILE A 56 0.50 -6.37 -7.26
C ILE A 56 0.76 -6.12 -8.74
N SER A 57 0.10 -5.11 -9.32
CA SER A 57 0.29 -4.75 -10.73
C SER A 57 1.72 -4.26 -10.98
N ASP A 58 2.23 -3.38 -10.12
CA ASP A 58 3.60 -2.87 -10.19
C ASP A 58 4.62 -3.98 -9.98
N ALA A 59 4.37 -4.89 -9.04
CA ALA A 59 5.19 -6.09 -8.85
C ALA A 59 5.28 -6.93 -10.12
N ILE A 60 4.16 -7.19 -10.80
CA ILE A 60 4.12 -7.95 -12.05
C ILE A 60 4.88 -7.21 -13.15
N ILE A 61 4.66 -5.91 -13.31
CA ILE A 61 5.33 -5.10 -14.32
C ILE A 61 6.84 -5.13 -14.08
N LYS A 62 7.32 -4.82 -12.88
CA LYS A 62 8.74 -4.82 -12.53
C LYS A 62 9.39 -6.19 -12.69
N LEU A 63 8.68 -7.26 -12.32
CA LEU A 63 9.10 -8.64 -12.53
C LEU A 63 9.36 -8.95 -14.01
N LEU A 64 8.46 -8.52 -14.90
CA LEU A 64 8.59 -8.70 -16.34
C LEU A 64 9.76 -7.90 -16.93
N HIS A 65 10.15 -6.79 -16.31
CA HIS A 65 11.30 -5.98 -16.70
C HIS A 65 12.64 -6.52 -16.15
N GLY A 66 12.62 -7.60 -15.38
CA GLY A 66 13.82 -8.26 -14.85
C GLY A 66 14.27 -7.75 -13.47
N GLU A 67 13.48 -6.88 -12.83
CA GLU A 67 13.71 -6.39 -11.46
C GLU A 67 13.17 -7.40 -10.44
N LEU A 68 13.80 -8.57 -10.41
CA LEU A 68 13.54 -9.61 -9.43
C LEU A 68 14.10 -9.11 -8.07
N PHE A 69 13.30 -9.19 -7.00
CA PHE A 69 13.64 -8.72 -5.63
C PHE A 69 13.40 -7.24 -5.32
N ASP A 70 12.45 -6.62 -6.02
CA ASP A 70 11.91 -5.34 -5.59
C ASP A 70 10.95 -5.46 -4.39
N GLU A 71 10.74 -4.36 -3.68
CA GLU A 71 9.84 -4.29 -2.52
C GLU A 71 8.40 -4.69 -2.87
N TYR A 72 7.90 -4.27 -4.04
CA TYR A 72 6.55 -4.59 -4.52
C TYR A 72 6.41 -6.11 -4.71
N PHE A 73 7.44 -6.74 -5.26
CA PHE A 73 7.50 -8.19 -5.42
C PHE A 73 7.52 -8.90 -4.05
N LEU A 74 8.36 -8.43 -3.13
CA LEU A 74 8.48 -9.03 -1.80
C LEU A 74 7.15 -8.95 -1.03
N MET A 75 6.46 -7.81 -1.07
CA MET A 75 5.16 -7.63 -0.41
C MET A 75 4.06 -8.49 -1.06
N THR A 76 4.09 -8.62 -2.37
CA THR A 76 3.16 -9.50 -3.11
C THR A 76 3.36 -10.97 -2.73
N VAL A 77 4.60 -11.45 -2.70
CA VAL A 77 4.90 -12.84 -2.32
C VAL A 77 4.54 -13.11 -0.86
N ALA A 78 4.89 -12.22 0.06
CA ALA A 78 4.61 -12.37 1.48
C ALA A 78 3.10 -12.45 1.76
N SER A 79 2.32 -11.56 1.15
CA SER A 79 0.87 -11.52 1.33
C SER A 79 0.15 -12.70 0.65
N ILE A 80 0.58 -13.13 -0.53
CA ILE A 80 0.08 -14.37 -1.15
C ILE A 80 0.41 -15.57 -0.25
N GLY A 81 1.61 -15.62 0.33
CA GLY A 81 1.99 -16.63 1.31
C GLY A 81 1.03 -16.68 2.50
N ALA A 82 0.69 -15.53 3.06
CA ALA A 82 -0.30 -15.39 4.13
C ALA A 82 -1.70 -15.87 3.71
N LEU A 83 -2.16 -15.52 2.51
CA LEU A 83 -3.43 -16.03 1.95
C LEU A 83 -3.43 -17.55 1.80
N CYS A 84 -2.31 -18.15 1.37
CA CYS A 84 -2.18 -19.59 1.17
C CYS A 84 -2.23 -20.40 2.49
N ILE A 85 -1.74 -19.82 3.59
CA ILE A 85 -1.76 -20.49 4.91
C ILE A 85 -3.05 -20.21 5.70
N GLY A 86 -3.95 -19.37 5.18
CA GLY A 86 -5.23 -19.03 5.82
C GLY A 86 -5.20 -17.81 6.73
N GLU A 87 -4.07 -17.12 6.80
CA GLU A 87 -3.88 -15.86 7.55
C GLU A 87 -4.33 -14.69 6.66
N TYR A 88 -5.63 -14.67 6.35
CA TYR A 88 -6.22 -13.67 5.45
C TYR A 88 -6.10 -12.23 5.98
N PRO A 89 -6.36 -11.97 7.27
CA PRO A 89 -6.23 -10.61 7.79
C PRO A 89 -4.82 -10.04 7.72
N GLU A 90 -3.82 -10.89 7.95
CA GLU A 90 -2.39 -10.57 7.89
C GLU A 90 -2.02 -10.19 6.45
N ALA A 91 -2.54 -10.92 5.45
CA ALA A 91 -2.35 -10.56 4.04
C ALA A 91 -2.88 -9.16 3.72
N VAL A 92 -4.05 -8.79 4.23
CA VAL A 92 -4.61 -7.44 4.05
C VAL A 92 -3.81 -6.39 4.80
N ALA A 93 -3.38 -6.70 6.03
CA ALA A 93 -2.59 -5.80 6.87
C ALA A 93 -1.24 -5.48 6.23
N VAL A 94 -0.55 -6.47 5.63
CA VAL A 94 0.69 -6.27 4.88
C VAL A 94 0.50 -5.24 3.76
N MET A 95 -0.57 -5.36 2.97
CA MET A 95 -0.90 -4.41 1.90
C MET A 95 -1.25 -3.01 2.43
N LEU A 96 -2.01 -2.94 3.52
CA LEU A 96 -2.37 -1.67 4.17
C LEU A 96 -1.12 -0.93 4.66
N PHE A 97 -0.25 -1.62 5.40
CA PHE A 97 0.95 -1.00 5.96
C PHE A 97 1.95 -0.61 4.90
N PHE A 98 2.12 -1.41 3.83
CA PHE A 98 2.95 -1.02 2.71
C PHE A 98 2.49 0.30 2.12
N ARG A 99 1.20 0.42 1.82
CA ARG A 99 0.64 1.61 1.19
C ARG A 99 0.73 2.86 2.07
N ILE A 100 0.61 2.69 3.38
CA ILE A 100 0.87 3.76 4.35
C ILE A 100 2.36 4.14 4.32
N GLY A 101 3.26 3.16 4.29
CA GLY A 101 4.70 3.34 4.15
C GLY A 101 5.07 4.16 2.92
N GLU A 102 4.56 3.78 1.76
CA GLU A 102 4.74 4.50 0.49
C GLU A 102 4.31 5.97 0.61
N CYS A 103 3.15 6.23 1.21
CA CYS A 103 2.69 7.60 1.42
C CYS A 103 3.63 8.43 2.31
N PHE A 104 4.27 7.79 3.31
CA PHE A 104 5.26 8.44 4.16
C PHE A 104 6.60 8.62 3.44
N GLU A 105 7.01 7.65 2.63
CA GLU A 105 8.21 7.73 1.81
C GLU A 105 8.12 8.88 0.82
N ASP A 106 7.03 8.95 0.05
CA ASP A 106 6.75 10.04 -0.88
C ASP A 106 6.87 11.39 -0.19
N TYR A 107 6.18 11.54 0.96
CA TYR A 107 6.23 12.78 1.74
C TYR A 107 7.65 13.12 2.24
N ALA A 108 8.41 12.12 2.70
CA ALA A 108 9.76 12.31 3.21
C ALA A 108 10.74 12.71 2.09
N VAL A 109 10.65 12.06 0.92
CA VAL A 109 11.45 12.39 -0.27
C VAL A 109 11.14 13.81 -0.72
N ASP A 110 9.87 14.19 -0.77
CA ASP A 110 9.45 15.52 -1.16
C ASP A 110 9.96 16.60 -0.20
N LYS A 111 9.86 16.34 1.11
CA LYS A 111 10.36 17.24 2.14
C LYS A 111 11.88 17.39 2.05
N SER A 112 12.60 16.30 1.80
CA SER A 112 14.05 16.30 1.62
C SER A 112 14.48 17.13 0.40
N ARG A 113 13.83 16.91 -0.75
CA ARG A 113 14.09 17.68 -1.98
C ARG A 113 13.90 19.18 -1.78
N ARG A 114 12.80 19.60 -1.12
CA ARG A 114 12.54 21.02 -0.83
C ARG A 114 13.59 21.62 0.09
N SER A 115 14.00 20.90 1.13
CA SER A 115 15.05 21.38 2.04
C SER A 115 16.40 21.58 1.35
N ILE A 116 16.74 20.74 0.36
CA ILE A 116 17.96 20.90 -0.44
C ILE A 116 17.84 22.11 -1.37
N ALA A 117 16.67 22.28 -2.01
CA ALA A 117 16.42 23.43 -2.88
C ALA A 117 16.53 24.75 -2.11
N ASP A 118 15.96 24.84 -0.90
CA ASP A 118 16.03 26.01 -0.05
C ASP A 118 17.49 26.36 0.35
N LEU A 119 18.35 25.35 0.55
CA LEU A 119 19.78 25.56 0.82
C LEU A 119 20.57 26.01 -0.42
N MET A 120 20.17 25.56 -1.62
CA MET A 120 20.75 26.04 -2.88
C MET A 120 20.37 27.48 -3.18
N ASP A 121 19.15 27.89 -2.82
CA ASP A 121 18.63 29.25 -2.98
C ASP A 121 19.30 30.28 -2.03
N ILE A 122 20.03 29.80 -1.02
CA ILE A 122 20.87 30.62 -0.12
C ILE A 122 22.21 30.99 -0.77
N ARG A 123 22.57 30.41 -1.93
CA ARG A 123 23.74 30.89 -2.69
C ARG A 123 23.43 32.30 -3.21
N PRO A 124 24.17 33.34 -2.78
CA PRO A 124 23.99 34.66 -3.36
C PRO A 124 24.43 34.60 -4.82
N ASP A 125 23.51 34.93 -5.73
CA ASP A 125 23.89 35.44 -7.05
C ASP A 125 24.39 36.88 -6.83
N TYR A 126 25.54 37.22 -7.45
CA TYR A 126 26.28 38.50 -7.41
C TYR A 126 27.25 38.69 -6.22
N ALA A 127 28.50 39.18 -6.36
CA ALA A 127 29.29 39.67 -7.50
C ALA A 127 30.80 39.35 -7.28
#